data_AF-A0A519VVW3-F1
#
_entry.id   AF-A0A519VVW3-F1
#
_cell.length_a   1.000
_cell.length_b   1.000
_cell.length_c   1.000
_cell.angle_alpha   90.00
_cell.angle_beta   90.00
_cell.angle_gamma   90.00
#
_symmetry.space_group_name_H-M   'P 1'
#
loop_
_entity.id
_entity.type
_entity.pdbx_description
1 polymer ?
#
loop_
_entity_poly.entity_id
_entity_poly.type
_entity_poly.pdbx_seq_one_letter_code
_entity_poly.pdbx_strand_id
1 'polypeptide(L)'
;TLFPVYDILCAKDFNPNERTGEIFSRSNPRFILPEQVRRSILKFYKYRLDAIQSSQQSHGSQPGPSKPQDVAFLYQCRTCLTVYNELIGETQNNIGPGTSFKDLPEDYSCVLCEENKSNFIKIDQSSLQLS
;
A
#
# COMPACT_ATOMS: atom_id res chain seq x y z
N THR A 1 10.40 37.54 -26.36
CA THR A 1 9.25 36.83 -25.76
C THR A 1 9.80 35.75 -24.86
N LEU A 2 9.48 35.75 -23.57
CA LEU A 2 9.98 34.73 -22.63
C LEU A 2 9.22 33.43 -22.90
N PHE A 3 9.92 32.34 -23.20
CA PHE A 3 9.28 31.03 -23.36
C PHE A 3 8.92 30.46 -21.98
N PRO A 4 7.72 29.90 -21.78
CA PRO A 4 7.38 29.28 -20.51
C PRO A 4 8.23 28.02 -20.29
N VAL A 5 8.78 27.93 -19.08
CA VAL A 5 9.54 26.78 -18.60
C VAL A 5 8.88 26.20 -17.36
N TYR A 6 9.09 24.90 -17.14
CA TYR A 6 8.43 24.16 -16.07
C TYR A 6 9.45 23.43 -15.21
N ASP A 7 9.22 23.43 -13.90
CA ASP A 7 9.97 22.61 -12.97
C ASP A 7 9.18 21.32 -12.67
N ILE A 8 9.88 20.21 -12.54
CA ILE A 8 9.31 18.94 -12.09
C ILE A 8 9.82 18.68 -10.68
N LEU A 9 8.89 18.49 -9.75
CA LEU A 9 9.18 18.18 -8.36
C LEU A 9 8.68 16.77 -8.04
N CYS A 10 9.42 16.04 -7.22
CA CYS A 10 9.05 14.76 -6.65
C CYS A 10 9.06 14.89 -5.12
N ALA A 11 8.16 14.18 -4.43
CA ALA A 11 8.27 14.07 -2.98
C ALA A 11 9.62 13.41 -2.61
N LYS A 12 10.17 13.82 -1.47
CA LYS A 12 11.39 13.21 -0.92
C LYS A 12 11.17 11.71 -0.77
N ASP A 13 12.13 10.93 -1.26
CA ASP A 13 12.05 9.46 -1.28
C ASP A 13 10.74 8.91 -1.91
N PHE A 14 10.10 9.70 -2.77
CA PHE A 14 8.79 9.41 -3.36
C PHE A 14 7.69 9.06 -2.35
N ASN A 15 7.80 9.56 -1.11
CA ASN A 15 6.80 9.35 -0.07
C ASN A 15 5.58 10.26 -0.31
N PRO A 16 4.40 9.74 -0.68
CA PRO A 16 3.22 10.57 -0.96
C PRO A 16 2.66 11.27 0.29
N ASN A 17 2.99 10.77 1.48
CA ASN A 17 2.54 11.33 2.75
C ASN A 17 3.46 12.45 3.24
N GLU A 18 4.70 12.49 2.76
CA GLU A 18 5.62 13.58 3.03
C GLU A 18 5.31 14.72 2.05
N ARG A 19 4.73 15.81 2.55
CA ARG A 19 4.31 16.98 1.73
C ARG A 19 5.53 17.81 1.28
N THR A 20 6.54 17.16 0.72
CA THR A 20 7.80 17.73 0.25
C THR A 20 7.82 17.82 -1.28
N GLY A 21 8.68 18.67 -1.81
CA GLY A 21 8.88 18.84 -3.25
C GLY A 21 10.37 19.04 -3.55
N GLU A 22 11.09 17.94 -3.72
CA GLU A 22 12.46 17.97 -4.21
C GLU A 22 12.46 18.16 -5.73
N ILE A 23 13.32 19.05 -6.19
CA ILE A 23 13.37 19.38 -7.61
C ILE A 23 14.07 18.26 -8.37
N PHE A 24 13.32 17.57 -9.22
CA PHE A 24 13.82 16.55 -10.12
C PHE A 24 14.48 17.15 -11.37
N SER A 25 13.84 18.16 -11.98
CA SER A 25 14.40 18.88 -13.14
C SER A 25 13.89 20.32 -13.17
N ARG A 26 14.75 21.27 -13.53
CA ARG A 26 14.42 22.71 -13.62
C ARG A 26 14.34 23.20 -15.04
N SER A 27 13.57 24.26 -15.24
CA SER A 27 13.58 25.09 -16.45
C SER A 27 13.33 24.29 -17.73
N ASN A 28 12.42 23.32 -17.68
CA ASN A 28 12.12 22.44 -18.80
C ASN A 28 11.22 23.15 -19.82
N PRO A 29 11.64 23.33 -21.08
CA PRO A 29 10.75 23.80 -22.12
C PRO A 29 9.65 22.78 -22.43
N ARG A 30 8.50 23.25 -22.93
CA ARG A 30 7.32 22.41 -23.20
C ARG A 30 7.60 21.18 -24.07
N PHE A 31 8.52 21.27 -25.03
CA PHE A 31 8.84 20.15 -25.93
C PHE A 31 9.70 19.05 -25.28
N ILE A 32 10.49 19.37 -24.25
CA ILE A 32 11.28 18.41 -23.46
C ILE A 32 10.49 17.87 -22.27
N LEU A 33 9.44 18.58 -21.85
CA LEU A 33 8.66 18.23 -20.67
C LEU A 33 8.17 16.76 -20.65
N PRO A 34 7.61 16.18 -21.75
CA PRO A 34 7.17 14.79 -21.74
C PRO A 34 8.29 13.79 -21.42
N GLU A 35 9.48 14.03 -21.98
CA GLU A 35 10.65 13.18 -21.75
C GLU A 35 11.14 13.29 -20.29
N GLN A 36 11.09 14.46 -19.69
CA GLN A 36 11.51 14.66 -18.31
C GLN A 36 10.51 14.07 -17.31
N VAL A 37 9.21 14.13 -17.61
CA VAL A 37 8.18 13.41 -16.85
C VAL A 37 8.39 11.90 -16.97
N ARG A 38 8.67 11.37 -18.16
CA ARG A 38 8.99 9.95 -18.34
C ARG A 38 10.19 9.53 -17.48
N ARG A 39 11.24 10.37 -17.42
CA ARG A 39 12.43 10.10 -16.58
C ARG A 39 12.13 10.13 -15.08
N SER A 40 11.26 11.03 -14.60
CA SER A 40 10.89 11.07 -13.19
C SER A 40 10.11 9.82 -12.78
N ILE A 41 9.22 9.33 -13.65
CA ILE A 41 8.48 8.08 -13.48
C ILE A 41 9.44 6.89 -13.44
N LEU A 42 10.40 6.80 -14.34
CA LEU A 42 11.41 5.74 -14.31
C LEU A 42 12.27 5.77 -13.04
N LYS A 43 12.60 6.95 -12.52
CA LYS A 43 13.31 7.10 -11.24
C LYS A 43 12.47 6.52 -10.09
N PHE A 44 11.16 6.77 -10.07
CA PHE A 44 10.25 6.17 -9.08
C PHE A 44 10.24 4.64 -9.15
N TYR A 45 10.08 4.06 -10.34
CA TYR A 45 10.07 2.60 -10.49
C TYR A 45 11.39 1.97 -10.06
N LYS A 46 12.52 2.58 -10.42
CA LYS A 46 13.84 2.11 -9.95
C LYS A 46 13.94 2.16 -8.44
N TYR A 47 13.58 3.29 -7.82
CA TYR A 47 13.54 3.43 -6.37
C TYR A 47 12.69 2.36 -5.68
N ARG A 48 11.49 2.08 -6.23
CA ARG A 48 10.61 1.01 -5.72
C ARG A 48 11.23 -0.39 -5.84
N LEU A 49 11.89 -0.69 -6.95
CA LEU A 49 12.58 -1.98 -7.15
C LEU A 49 13.73 -2.14 -6.15
N ASP A 50 14.54 -1.10 -5.96
CA ASP A 50 15.67 -1.10 -5.02
C ASP A 50 15.16 -1.27 -3.57
N ALA A 51 14.06 -0.61 -3.19
CA ALA A 51 13.44 -0.75 -1.88
C ALA A 51 12.92 -2.18 -1.62
N ILE A 52 12.29 -2.81 -2.63
CA ILE A 52 11.84 -4.21 -2.53
C ILE A 52 13.04 -5.16 -2.38
N GLN A 53 14.10 -4.98 -3.17
CA GLN A 53 15.31 -5.82 -3.05
C GLN A 53 16.01 -5.64 -1.70
N SER A 54 16.10 -4.40 -1.20
CA SER A 54 16.69 -4.09 0.10
C SER A 54 15.90 -4.73 1.25
N SER A 55 14.57 -4.79 1.15
CA SER A 55 13.71 -5.47 2.13
C SER A 55 13.85 -6.99 2.14
N GLN A 56 14.37 -7.59 1.06
CA GLN A 56 14.65 -9.03 0.97
C GLN A 56 16.07 -9.40 1.43
N GLN A 57 16.99 -8.43 1.54
CA GLN A 57 18.37 -8.66 2.00
C GLN A 57 18.58 -8.49 3.50
N SER A 58 17.60 -7.99 4.25
CA SER A 58 17.57 -8.05 5.72
C SER A 58 16.95 -9.36 6.23
N HIS A 59 17.50 -10.51 5.82
CA HIS A 59 17.37 -11.79 6.52
C HIS A 59 18.76 -12.42 6.67
N GLY A 60 19.64 -11.65 7.32
CA GLY A 60 20.84 -12.16 7.98
C GLY A 60 20.82 -11.67 9.42
N SER A 61 19.98 -12.27 10.27
CA SER A 61 20.02 -12.05 11.71
C SER A 61 19.67 -13.35 12.45
N GLN A 62 20.55 -13.69 13.38
CA GLN A 62 20.60 -14.93 14.15
C GLN A 62 19.28 -15.23 14.90
N PRO A 63 18.94 -16.52 15.11
CA PRO A 63 17.74 -16.91 15.84
C PRO A 63 17.92 -16.66 17.34
N GLY A 64 17.49 -15.51 17.83
CA GLY A 64 17.07 -15.38 19.22
C GLY A 64 15.70 -16.05 19.40
N PRO A 65 15.38 -16.64 20.58
CA PRO A 65 14.09 -17.28 20.81
C PRO A 65 13.01 -16.21 20.96
N SER A 66 12.53 -15.68 19.83
CA SER A 66 11.28 -14.95 19.79
C SER A 66 10.15 -15.98 19.75
N LYS A 67 9.20 -15.78 20.68
CA LYS A 67 7.98 -16.57 20.84
C LYS A 67 7.29 -16.81 19.48
N PRO A 68 6.58 -17.94 19.29
CA PRO A 68 6.00 -18.32 18.00
C PRO A 68 5.26 -17.12 17.40
N GLN A 69 5.72 -16.70 16.22
CA GLN A 69 5.09 -15.64 15.46
C GLN A 69 3.74 -16.15 14.99
N ASP A 70 2.70 -15.86 15.76
CA ASP A 70 1.32 -16.08 15.35
C ASP A 70 1.05 -15.17 14.14
N VAL A 71 1.12 -15.76 12.96
CA VAL A 71 0.75 -15.13 11.69
C VAL A 71 -0.70 -14.67 11.81
N ALA A 72 -0.89 -13.36 11.97
CA ALA A 72 -2.21 -12.76 12.00
C ALA A 72 -2.79 -12.79 10.57
N PHE A 73 -3.84 -13.57 10.39
CA PHE A 73 -4.53 -13.67 9.11
C PHE A 73 -5.66 -12.66 9.02
N LEU A 74 -5.90 -12.12 7.82
CA LEU A 74 -6.96 -11.17 7.50
C LEU A 74 -7.86 -11.73 6.39
N TYR A 75 -9.02 -11.12 6.18
CA TYR A 75 -9.94 -11.51 5.11
C TYR A 75 -10.17 -10.33 4.17
N GLN A 76 -9.89 -10.50 2.88
CA GLN A 76 -10.00 -9.43 1.89
C GLN A 76 -11.08 -9.74 0.86
N CYS A 77 -11.97 -8.77 0.62
CA CYS A 77 -12.95 -8.84 -0.46
C CYS A 77 -12.24 -8.84 -1.82
N ARG A 78 -12.52 -9.82 -2.68
CA ARG A 78 -11.91 -9.90 -4.01
C ARG A 78 -12.37 -8.78 -4.96
N THR A 79 -13.56 -8.21 -4.73
CA THR A 79 -14.14 -7.19 -5.63
C THR A 79 -13.58 -5.79 -5.37
N CYS A 80 -13.56 -5.35 -4.11
CA CYS A 80 -13.19 -3.97 -3.76
C CYS A 80 -11.92 -3.86 -2.89
N LEU A 81 -11.32 -5.00 -2.53
CA LEU A 81 -10.11 -5.09 -1.71
C LEU A 81 -10.23 -4.61 -0.26
N THR A 82 -11.44 -4.32 0.22
CA THR A 82 -11.70 -4.08 1.65
C THR A 82 -11.24 -5.26 2.51
N VAL A 83 -10.58 -4.97 3.63
CA VAL A 83 -10.01 -5.96 4.53
C VAL A 83 -10.77 -5.98 5.85
N TYR A 84 -11.27 -7.15 6.23
CA TYR A 84 -11.81 -7.43 7.56
C TYR A 84 -10.70 -7.96 8.48
N ASN A 85 -10.57 -7.33 9.65
CA ASN A 85 -9.62 -7.71 10.69
C ASN A 85 -10.39 -8.17 11.94
N GLU A 86 -10.25 -9.45 12.31
CA GLU A 86 -10.93 -10.03 13.47
C GLU A 86 -10.60 -9.30 14.78
N LEU A 87 -9.40 -8.74 14.93
CA LEU A 87 -8.97 -8.02 16.14
C LEU A 87 -9.66 -6.66 16.30
N ILE A 88 -10.05 -6.03 15.17
CA ILE A 88 -10.65 -4.69 15.16
C ILE A 88 -12.18 -4.80 15.04
N GLY A 89 -12.67 -5.83 14.36
CA GLY A 89 -14.08 -5.95 13.99
C GLY A 89 -14.43 -4.96 12.87
N GLU A 90 -15.72 -4.63 12.78
CA GLU A 90 -16.25 -3.72 11.78
C GLU A 90 -17.44 -2.92 12.33
N THR A 91 -17.15 -1.72 12.82
CA THR A 91 -18.15 -0.86 13.50
C THR A 91 -19.34 -0.50 12.61
N GLN A 92 -19.13 -0.32 11.30
CA GLN A 92 -20.20 0.05 10.36
C GLN A 92 -21.31 -1.01 10.28
N ASN A 93 -20.95 -2.28 10.45
CA ASN A 93 -21.86 -3.41 10.47
C ASN A 93 -22.19 -3.86 11.92
N ASN A 94 -21.87 -3.05 12.93
CA ASN A 94 -22.01 -3.36 14.36
C ASN A 94 -21.29 -4.65 14.79
N ILE A 95 -20.17 -4.99 14.13
CA ILE A 95 -19.33 -6.12 14.48
C ILE A 95 -18.23 -5.65 15.42
N GLY A 96 -18.17 -6.23 16.62
CA GLY A 96 -17.22 -5.86 17.64
C GLY A 96 -15.78 -6.36 17.38
N PRO A 97 -14.78 -5.77 18.06
CA PRO A 97 -13.43 -6.32 18.12
C PRO A 97 -13.42 -7.77 18.64
N GLY A 98 -12.57 -8.62 18.07
CA GLY A 98 -12.43 -10.03 18.44
C GLY A 98 -13.41 -10.98 17.75
N THR A 99 -14.33 -10.49 16.91
CA THR A 99 -15.25 -11.37 16.17
C THR A 99 -14.50 -12.08 15.04
N SER A 100 -14.46 -13.42 15.07
CA SER A 100 -13.86 -14.17 13.96
C SER A 100 -14.67 -14.00 12.68
N PHE A 101 -14.02 -14.01 11.53
CA PHE A 101 -14.69 -14.00 10.23
C PHE A 101 -15.64 -15.19 10.08
N LYS A 102 -15.32 -16.34 10.71
CA LYS A 102 -16.21 -17.50 10.72
C LYS A 102 -17.53 -17.21 11.43
N ASP A 103 -17.47 -16.46 12.52
CA ASP A 103 -18.61 -16.13 13.40
C ASP A 103 -19.47 -14.98 12.85
N LEU A 104 -19.05 -14.35 11.74
CA LEU A 104 -19.88 -13.38 11.06
C LEU A 104 -21.20 -14.01 10.59
N PRO A 105 -22.31 -13.25 10.59
CA PRO A 105 -23.60 -13.70 10.06
C PRO A 105 -23.51 -14.27 8.63
N GLU A 106 -24.43 -15.16 8.25
CA GLU A 106 -24.47 -15.70 6.89
C GLU A 106 -24.87 -14.66 5.84
N ASP A 107 -25.66 -13.67 6.24
CA ASP A 107 -26.08 -12.50 5.46
C ASP A 107 -25.07 -11.35 5.53
N TYR A 108 -23.87 -11.59 6.07
CA TYR A 108 -22.80 -10.60 6.05
C TYR A 108 -22.42 -10.21 4.61
N SER A 109 -22.43 -8.90 4.38
CA SER A 109 -22.03 -8.26 3.14
C SER A 109 -20.89 -7.28 3.37
N CYS A 110 -19.98 -7.19 2.41
CA CYS A 110 -18.88 -6.24 2.43
C CYS A 110 -19.42 -4.80 2.56
N VAL A 111 -18.95 -4.05 3.55
CA VAL A 111 -19.45 -2.68 3.79
C VAL A 111 -19.23 -1.70 2.64
N LEU A 112 -18.24 -1.95 1.78
CA LEU A 112 -17.90 -1.04 0.68
C LEU A 112 -18.63 -1.37 -0.63
N CYS A 113 -18.90 -2.65 -0.90
CA CYS A 113 -19.40 -3.09 -2.21
C CYS A 113 -20.58 -4.05 -2.13
N GLU A 114 -21.06 -4.35 -0.92
CA GLU A 114 -22.23 -5.18 -0.63
C GLU A 114 -22.13 -6.65 -1.08
N GLU A 115 -20.97 -7.06 -1.60
CA GLU A 115 -20.73 -8.44 -2.02
C GLU A 115 -20.71 -9.40 -0.81
N ASN A 116 -21.18 -10.62 -1.03
CA ASN A 116 -21.38 -11.62 0.00
C ASN A 116 -20.08 -12.05 0.72
N LYS A 117 -20.22 -12.55 1.95
CA LYS A 117 -19.14 -13.18 2.75
C LYS A 117 -18.26 -14.16 1.97
N SER A 118 -18.84 -14.92 1.03
CA SER A 118 -18.15 -15.90 0.20
C SER A 118 -17.14 -15.29 -0.78
N ASN A 119 -17.20 -13.98 -1.02
CA ASN A 119 -16.27 -13.28 -1.89
C ASN A 119 -14.98 -12.82 -1.19
N PHE A 120 -14.85 -13.10 0.10
CA PHE A 120 -13.62 -12.82 0.84
C PHE A 120 -12.64 -13.98 0.73
N ILE A 121 -11.35 -13.63 0.65
CA ILE A 121 -10.25 -14.58 0.70
C ILE A 121 -9.38 -14.33 1.93
N LYS A 122 -8.87 -15.41 2.51
CA LYS A 122 -7.93 -15.34 3.62
C LYS A 122 -6.56 -14.93 3.09
N ILE A 123 -5.99 -13.87 3.66
CA ILE A 123 -4.68 -13.34 3.30
C ILE A 123 -3.79 -13.25 4.54
N ASP A 124 -2.48 -13.32 4.34
CA ASP A 124 -1.50 -13.05 5.39
C ASP A 124 -1.38 -11.53 5.59
N GLN A 125 -1.42 -11.04 6.83
CA GLN A 125 -1.19 -9.62 7.12
C GLN A 125 0.14 -9.12 6.57
N SER A 126 1.19 -9.95 6.52
CA SER A 126 2.49 -9.58 5.95
C SER A 126 2.42 -9.23 4.46
N SER A 127 1.44 -9.76 3.74
CA SER A 127 1.25 -9.50 2.30
C SER A 127 0.75 -8.09 1.99
N LEU A 128 0.15 -7.39 2.96
CA LEU A 128 -0.47 -6.08 2.73
C LEU A 128 0.52 -4.91 2.68
N GLN A 129 1.82 -5.12 2.93
CA GLN A 129 2.84 -4.05 2.96
C GLN A 129 2.39 -2.80 3.74
N LEU A 130 1.53 -2.96 4.75
CA LEU A 130 1.10 -1.87 5.63
C LEU A 130 2.27 -1.58 6.57
N SER A 131 3.06 -0.56 6.20
CA SER A 131 4.20 -0.04 6.95
C SER A 131 3.76 0.83 8.13
#